data_AF-A0A927BAW9-F1
#
_entry.id   AF-A0A927BAW9-F1
#
_cell.length_a   1.000
_cell.length_b   1.000
_cell.length_c   1.000
_cell.angle_alpha   90.00
_cell.angle_beta   90.00
_cell.angle_gamma   90.00
#
_symmetry.space_group_name_H-M   'P 1'
#
loop_
_entity.id
_entity.type
_entity.pdbx_description
1 polymer ?
#
loop_
_entity_poly.entity_id
_entity_poly.type
_entity_poly.pdbx_seq_one_letter_code
_entity_poly.pdbx_strand_id
1 'polypeptide(L)'
;MHSFSIGEFLKLGLLPALTGTFMTAAYPTGPPAVHVYGTMRNFMRQNDLSAKVALDTLRRQHLYGLGVAEGLQGELLIWNGRVATTRVTPTGLVTDTLPQGRAALLVTSAVPRWKAQPVPATVRTASELEAFVERSARQRGIQNAPFAFRLAGAPAYVGWHVMQWPTAGGQHTHDNHHRYAYRGHYTQQPAELLGFFSRQHQAVFTHHTTWMHMHVRPTGRPFAAHVDSLGLSGASLMLYLPAAGPIPLPNRP
;
A
#
# COMPACT_ATOMS: atom_id res chain seq x y z
N MET A 1 70.94 -52.92 -41.18
CA MET A 1 70.96 -51.82 -42.17
C MET A 1 69.82 -50.88 -41.82
N HIS A 2 70.14 -49.60 -41.64
CA HIS A 2 69.26 -48.42 -41.51
C HIS A 2 68.30 -48.36 -40.29
N SER A 3 67.96 -47.23 -39.64
CA SER A 3 68.51 -45.86 -39.42
C SER A 3 67.30 -45.02 -38.95
N PHE A 4 67.40 -44.35 -37.79
CA PHE A 4 66.68 -43.13 -37.34
C PHE A 4 65.14 -43.27 -37.04
N SER A 5 64.44 -42.46 -36.21
CA SER A 5 64.62 -41.09 -35.71
C SER A 5 63.75 -40.78 -34.46
N ILE A 6 64.34 -40.10 -33.47
CA ILE A 6 63.92 -38.90 -32.70
C ILE A 6 62.41 -38.55 -32.55
N GLY A 7 61.98 -38.46 -31.29
CA GLY A 7 61.41 -37.23 -30.69
C GLY A 7 59.89 -37.08 -30.58
N GLU A 8 59.35 -37.22 -29.37
CA GLU A 8 58.06 -36.59 -29.00
C GLU A 8 58.28 -35.56 -27.88
N PHE A 9 58.00 -34.29 -28.21
CA PHE A 9 57.86 -33.19 -27.27
C PHE A 9 56.42 -33.14 -26.75
N LEU A 10 56.23 -33.30 -25.43
CA LEU A 10 54.97 -32.95 -24.76
C LEU A 10 54.72 -31.44 -24.89
N LYS A 11 53.71 -31.03 -25.67
CA LYS A 11 53.13 -29.69 -25.61
C LYS A 11 52.06 -29.67 -24.53
N LEU A 12 52.39 -29.12 -23.35
CA LEU A 12 51.40 -28.72 -22.34
C LEU A 12 50.58 -27.54 -22.90
N GLY A 13 49.32 -27.78 -23.26
CA GLY A 13 48.38 -26.73 -23.63
C GLY A 13 47.92 -25.96 -22.38
N LEU A 14 48.24 -24.68 -22.30
CA LEU A 14 47.70 -23.76 -21.29
C LEU A 14 46.22 -23.48 -21.64
N LEU A 15 45.29 -23.94 -20.80
CA LEU A 15 43.87 -23.56 -20.90
C LEU A 15 43.70 -22.11 -20.40
N PRO A 16 43.05 -21.21 -21.16
CA PRO A 16 42.78 -19.87 -20.69
C PRO A 16 41.72 -19.92 -19.58
N ALA A 17 42.04 -19.37 -18.41
CA ALA A 17 41.10 -19.19 -17.33
C ALA A 17 40.05 -18.14 -17.75
N LEU A 18 38.84 -18.60 -18.09
CA LEU A 18 37.67 -17.75 -18.28
C LEU A 18 37.29 -17.12 -16.92
N THR A 19 37.82 -15.93 -16.64
CA THR A 19 37.34 -15.09 -15.54
C THR A 19 35.96 -14.56 -15.92
N GLY A 20 34.92 -15.29 -15.54
CA GLY A 20 33.54 -14.84 -15.66
C GLY A 20 33.31 -13.65 -14.73
N THR A 21 33.23 -12.44 -15.28
CA THR A 21 32.78 -11.26 -14.56
C THR A 21 31.30 -11.43 -14.22
N PHE A 22 31.00 -11.84 -12.99
CA PHE A 22 29.64 -11.82 -12.47
C PHE A 22 29.20 -10.36 -12.32
N MET A 23 28.44 -9.86 -13.29
CA MET A 23 27.69 -8.61 -13.16
C MET A 23 26.63 -8.81 -12.07
N THR A 24 26.92 -8.38 -10.84
CA THR A 24 25.92 -8.29 -9.79
C THR A 24 24.95 -7.18 -10.18
N ALA A 25 23.77 -7.56 -10.69
CA ALA A 25 22.69 -6.61 -10.88
C ALA A 25 22.37 -5.97 -9.53
N ALA A 26 22.62 -4.65 -9.41
CA ALA A 26 22.23 -3.88 -8.24
C ALA A 26 20.70 -3.91 -8.15
N TYR A 27 20.18 -4.75 -7.27
CA TYR A 27 18.75 -4.75 -7.00
C TYR A 27 18.39 -3.40 -6.38
N PRO A 28 17.27 -2.77 -6.80
CA PRO A 28 16.84 -1.52 -6.20
C PRO A 28 16.70 -1.70 -4.69
N THR A 29 17.58 -1.03 -3.95
CA THR A 29 17.58 -0.96 -2.50
C THR A 29 16.63 0.16 -2.09
N GLY A 30 15.39 -0.18 -1.78
CA GLY A 30 14.37 0.78 -1.34
C GLY A 30 13.07 0.08 -0.98
N PRO A 31 12.11 0.77 -0.34
CA PRO A 31 10.77 0.22 -0.19
C PRO A 31 10.18 -0.05 -1.59
N PRO A 32 9.22 -0.98 -1.70
CA PRO A 32 8.46 -1.12 -2.93
C PRO A 32 7.85 0.22 -3.36
N ALA A 33 7.89 0.50 -4.66
CA ALA A 33 7.43 1.77 -5.20
C ALA A 33 5.96 2.05 -4.82
N VAL A 34 5.66 3.33 -4.58
CA VAL A 34 4.29 3.81 -4.35
C VAL A 34 3.83 4.53 -5.61
N HIS A 35 2.68 4.15 -6.13
CA HIS A 35 2.03 4.78 -7.28
C HIS A 35 0.75 5.46 -6.85
N VAL A 36 0.56 6.71 -7.27
CA VAL A 36 -0.58 7.55 -6.91
C VAL A 36 -1.35 7.90 -8.18
N TYR A 37 -2.66 7.66 -8.16
CA TYR A 37 -3.59 8.01 -9.23
C TYR A 37 -4.60 9.01 -8.67
N GLY A 38 -4.62 10.22 -9.22
CA GLY A 38 -5.44 11.31 -8.68
C GLY A 38 -4.91 11.89 -7.38
N THR A 39 -5.58 12.93 -6.87
CA THR A 39 -5.21 13.60 -5.63
C THR A 39 -6.45 14.05 -4.86
N MET A 40 -6.36 14.18 -3.55
CA MET A 40 -7.41 14.80 -2.73
C MET A 40 -7.72 16.23 -3.20
N ARG A 41 -6.71 16.98 -3.69
CA ARG A 41 -6.91 18.31 -4.25
C ARG A 41 -7.90 18.33 -5.42
N ASN A 42 -7.94 17.28 -6.24
CA ASN A 42 -8.84 17.20 -7.40
C ASN A 42 -10.30 17.34 -6.96
N PHE A 43 -10.74 16.53 -6.00
CA PHE A 43 -12.13 16.57 -5.54
C PHE A 43 -12.38 17.60 -4.44
N MET A 44 -11.41 17.91 -3.58
CA MET A 44 -11.59 18.89 -2.49
C MET A 44 -11.55 20.35 -2.96
N ARG A 45 -10.86 20.65 -4.06
CA ARG A 45 -10.65 22.04 -4.53
C ARG A 45 -11.04 22.29 -5.98
N GLN A 46 -10.95 21.28 -6.85
CA GLN A 46 -11.21 21.44 -8.29
C GLN A 46 -12.56 20.86 -8.73
N ASN A 47 -13.31 20.26 -7.80
CA ASN A 47 -14.57 19.57 -8.08
C ASN A 47 -14.45 18.44 -9.13
N ASP A 48 -13.23 17.93 -9.33
CA ASP A 48 -12.96 16.86 -10.29
C ASP A 48 -13.11 15.50 -9.60
N LEU A 49 -14.30 14.92 -9.76
CA LEU A 49 -14.68 13.63 -9.20
C LEU A 49 -14.48 12.47 -10.18
N SER A 50 -13.90 12.74 -11.37
CA SER A 50 -13.74 11.75 -12.43
C SER A 50 -12.67 10.71 -12.09
N ALA A 51 -12.81 9.51 -12.65
CA ALA A 51 -11.80 8.47 -12.47
C ALA A 51 -10.44 8.86 -13.03
N LYS A 52 -9.40 8.47 -12.31
CA LYS A 52 -7.98 8.62 -12.66
C LYS A 52 -7.31 7.30 -13.00
N VAL A 53 -7.95 6.18 -12.62
CA VAL A 53 -7.52 4.83 -12.97
C VAL A 53 -8.70 3.86 -12.96
N ALA A 54 -8.68 2.91 -13.88
CA ALA A 54 -9.56 1.74 -13.84
C ALA A 54 -8.84 0.59 -13.12
N LEU A 55 -9.51 -0.08 -12.21
CA LEU A 55 -8.86 -1.05 -11.31
C LEU A 55 -8.39 -2.30 -12.08
N ASP A 56 -9.03 -2.64 -13.18
CA ASP A 56 -8.75 -3.79 -14.04
C ASP A 56 -7.49 -3.63 -14.89
N THR A 57 -6.98 -2.41 -15.06
CA THR A 57 -5.69 -2.16 -15.72
C THR A 57 -4.49 -2.39 -14.79
N LEU A 58 -4.71 -2.66 -13.50
CA LEU A 58 -3.64 -2.81 -12.51
C LEU A 58 -3.10 -4.24 -12.43
N ARG A 59 -1.77 -4.38 -12.40
CA ARG A 59 -1.12 -5.66 -12.08
C ARG A 59 -1.46 -6.08 -10.65
N ARG A 60 -2.00 -7.28 -10.48
CA ARG A 60 -2.58 -7.73 -9.18
C ARG A 60 -1.58 -8.37 -8.22
N GLN A 61 -0.46 -8.89 -8.73
CA GLN A 61 0.48 -9.66 -7.92
C GLN A 61 1.03 -8.82 -6.77
N HIS A 62 0.77 -9.26 -5.54
CA HIS A 62 1.18 -8.58 -4.31
C HIS A 62 0.73 -7.12 -4.20
N LEU A 63 -0.31 -6.73 -4.93
CA LEU A 63 -0.77 -5.35 -4.95
C LEU A 63 -1.54 -5.04 -3.66
N TYR A 64 -1.16 -3.95 -3.01
CA TYR A 64 -1.90 -3.33 -1.93
C TYR A 64 -2.26 -1.91 -2.33
N GLY A 65 -3.44 -1.46 -1.96
CA GLY A 65 -3.86 -0.10 -2.28
C GLY A 65 -5.12 0.33 -1.54
N LEU A 66 -5.31 1.63 -1.46
CA LEU A 66 -6.49 2.24 -0.87
C LEU A 66 -6.82 3.54 -1.58
N GLY A 67 -8.06 3.99 -1.48
CA GLY A 67 -8.51 5.21 -2.12
C GLY A 67 -10.01 5.31 -2.23
N VAL A 68 -10.51 6.20 -3.08
CA VAL A 68 -11.92 6.53 -3.20
C VAL A 68 -12.41 6.21 -4.60
N ALA A 69 -13.60 5.60 -4.70
CA ALA A 69 -14.23 5.29 -5.96
C ALA A 69 -14.53 6.55 -6.78
N GLU A 70 -14.64 6.40 -8.10
CA GLU A 70 -15.13 7.46 -8.99
C GLU A 70 -16.42 8.09 -8.48
N GLY A 71 -16.56 9.41 -8.65
CA GLY A 71 -17.71 10.17 -8.16
C GLY A 71 -17.79 10.28 -6.64
N LEU A 72 -16.75 9.87 -5.90
CA LEU A 72 -16.76 9.72 -4.44
C LEU A 72 -17.90 8.81 -3.94
N GLN A 73 -18.17 7.74 -4.70
CA GLN A 73 -19.23 6.76 -4.42
C GLN A 73 -18.67 5.50 -3.74
N GLY A 74 -17.99 5.69 -2.62
CA GLY A 74 -17.48 4.62 -1.77
C GLY A 74 -15.97 4.56 -1.65
N GLU A 75 -15.51 3.66 -0.78
CA GLU A 75 -14.12 3.49 -0.42
C GLU A 75 -13.56 2.20 -1.01
N LEU A 76 -12.29 2.25 -1.41
CA LEU A 76 -11.56 1.17 -2.05
C LEU A 76 -10.49 0.60 -1.14
N LEU A 77 -10.34 -0.70 -1.17
CA LEU A 77 -9.21 -1.42 -0.60
C LEU A 77 -8.77 -2.52 -1.58
N ILE A 78 -7.48 -2.59 -1.85
CA ILE A 78 -6.84 -3.69 -2.56
C ILE A 78 -5.98 -4.42 -1.54
N TRP A 79 -6.28 -5.69 -1.32
CA TRP A 79 -5.60 -6.53 -0.35
C TRP A 79 -4.98 -7.74 -1.04
N ASN A 80 -3.66 -7.68 -1.28
CA ASN A 80 -2.91 -8.71 -2.00
C ASN A 80 -3.58 -9.09 -3.34
N GLY A 81 -3.89 -8.07 -4.14
CA GLY A 81 -4.53 -8.20 -5.45
C GLY A 81 -6.06 -8.28 -5.44
N ARG A 82 -6.70 -8.56 -4.29
CA ARG A 82 -8.16 -8.64 -4.17
C ARG A 82 -8.77 -7.26 -3.93
N VAL A 83 -9.75 -6.87 -4.72
CA VAL A 83 -10.47 -5.60 -4.58
C VAL A 83 -11.64 -5.77 -3.61
N ALA A 84 -11.87 -4.74 -2.79
CA ALA A 84 -13.11 -4.48 -2.10
C ALA A 84 -13.48 -3.02 -2.33
N THR A 85 -14.71 -2.76 -2.77
CA THR A 85 -15.30 -1.43 -2.84
C THR A 85 -16.53 -1.41 -1.97
N THR A 86 -16.52 -0.66 -0.87
CA THR A 86 -17.70 -0.52 -0.02
C THR A 86 -18.45 0.75 -0.39
N ARG A 87 -19.76 0.62 -0.59
CA ARG A 87 -20.68 1.69 -0.98
C ARG A 87 -21.83 1.78 -0.02
N VAL A 88 -22.40 2.98 0.06
CA VAL A 88 -23.64 3.21 0.79
C VAL A 88 -24.81 3.09 -0.18
N THR A 89 -25.79 2.27 0.19
CA THR A 89 -27.05 2.06 -0.53
C THR A 89 -28.22 2.46 0.38
N PRO A 90 -29.45 2.59 -0.15
CA PRO A 90 -30.63 2.89 0.69
C PRO A 90 -30.86 1.87 1.81
N THR A 91 -30.38 0.63 1.66
CA THR A 91 -30.54 -0.47 2.63
C THR A 91 -29.31 -0.67 3.53
N GLY A 92 -28.29 0.19 3.42
CA GLY A 92 -27.05 0.10 4.21
C GLY A 92 -25.80 -0.09 3.35
N LEU A 93 -24.76 -0.68 3.93
CA LEU A 93 -23.46 -0.85 3.27
C LEU A 93 -23.42 -2.14 2.43
N VAL A 94 -22.94 -2.02 1.20
CA VAL A 94 -22.66 -3.15 0.30
C VAL A 94 -21.19 -3.12 -0.07
N THR A 95 -20.55 -4.29 -0.11
CA THR A 95 -19.16 -4.40 -0.58
C THR A 95 -19.05 -5.27 -1.82
N ASP A 96 -18.62 -4.65 -2.91
CA ASP A 96 -18.35 -5.32 -4.17
C ASP A 96 -16.89 -5.76 -4.23
N THR A 97 -16.63 -6.95 -4.75
CA THR A 97 -15.26 -7.48 -4.94
C THR A 97 -14.86 -7.54 -6.41
N LEU A 98 -15.63 -6.84 -7.27
CA LEU A 98 -15.46 -6.85 -8.71
C LEU A 98 -14.19 -6.07 -9.12
N PRO A 99 -13.44 -6.58 -10.11
CA PRO A 99 -12.22 -5.93 -10.57
C PRO A 99 -12.46 -4.65 -11.39
N GLN A 100 -13.68 -4.40 -11.87
CA GLN A 100 -13.98 -3.39 -12.90
C GLN A 100 -14.29 -1.99 -12.34
N GLY A 101 -14.01 -1.78 -11.05
CA GLY A 101 -14.20 -0.46 -10.43
C GLY A 101 -13.27 0.60 -11.02
N ARG A 102 -13.59 1.87 -10.76
CA ARG A 102 -12.79 3.04 -11.14
C ARG A 102 -12.56 3.89 -9.92
N ALA A 103 -11.41 4.56 -9.85
CA ALA A 103 -11.01 5.34 -8.68
C ALA A 103 -10.75 6.80 -9.04
N ALA A 104 -11.33 7.72 -8.27
CA ALA A 104 -11.00 9.16 -8.32
C ALA A 104 -9.67 9.45 -7.60
N LEU A 105 -9.35 8.64 -6.59
CA LEU A 105 -8.06 8.61 -5.91
C LEU A 105 -7.69 7.15 -5.62
N LEU A 106 -6.45 6.77 -5.91
CA LEU A 106 -5.91 5.48 -5.51
C LEU A 106 -4.41 5.59 -5.26
N VAL A 107 -3.96 5.14 -4.10
CA VAL A 107 -2.55 4.92 -3.81
C VAL A 107 -2.28 3.42 -3.71
N THR A 108 -1.21 2.95 -4.37
CA THR A 108 -0.88 1.53 -4.47
C THR A 108 0.60 1.25 -4.27
N SER A 109 0.91 0.02 -3.86
CA SER A 109 2.28 -0.51 -3.83
C SER A 109 2.25 -2.04 -3.94
N ALA A 110 3.20 -2.61 -4.68
CA ALA A 110 3.35 -4.06 -4.79
C ALA A 110 4.29 -4.57 -3.70
N VAL A 111 3.75 -5.14 -2.62
CA VAL A 111 4.52 -5.55 -1.43
C VAL A 111 4.58 -7.08 -1.33
N PRO A 112 5.63 -7.73 -1.86
CA PRO A 112 5.70 -9.20 -1.91
C PRO A 112 5.90 -9.83 -0.53
N ARG A 113 6.52 -9.11 0.40
CA ARG A 113 6.84 -9.61 1.74
C ARG A 113 6.65 -8.54 2.80
N TRP A 114 6.02 -8.94 3.89
CA TRP A 114 5.81 -8.13 5.08
C TRP A 114 6.65 -8.68 6.22
N LYS A 115 7.29 -7.80 7.00
CA LYS A 115 7.95 -8.17 8.25
C LYS A 115 7.25 -7.49 9.42
N ALA A 116 6.66 -8.32 10.27
CA ALA A 116 5.90 -7.90 11.44
C ALA A 116 6.80 -7.44 12.60
N GLN A 117 6.24 -6.63 13.49
CA GLN A 117 6.75 -6.33 14.82
C GLN A 117 5.60 -5.87 15.72
N PRO A 118 5.67 -6.10 17.04
CA PRO A 118 4.64 -5.62 17.96
C PRO A 118 4.65 -4.09 18.04
N VAL A 119 3.45 -3.52 18.18
CA VAL A 119 3.28 -2.11 18.59
C VAL A 119 3.39 -2.06 20.12
N PRO A 120 4.30 -1.24 20.69
CA PRO A 120 4.42 -1.11 22.14
C PRO A 120 3.13 -0.61 22.80
N ALA A 121 2.81 -1.10 23.99
CA ALA A 121 1.63 -0.68 24.76
C ALA A 121 1.63 0.81 25.17
N THR A 122 2.77 1.48 25.04
CA THR A 122 2.91 2.94 25.22
C THR A 122 2.34 3.74 24.05
N VAL A 123 2.13 3.13 22.88
CA VAL A 123 1.49 3.77 21.72
C VAL A 123 -0.02 3.67 21.87
N ARG A 124 -0.69 4.76 22.26
CA ARG A 124 -2.11 4.77 22.64
C ARG A 124 -2.98 5.57 21.67
N THR A 125 -2.39 6.48 20.92
CA THR A 125 -3.09 7.42 20.02
C THR A 125 -2.65 7.27 18.56
N ALA A 126 -3.44 7.82 17.63
CA ALA A 126 -3.09 7.87 16.21
C ALA A 126 -1.78 8.63 15.93
N SER A 127 -1.50 9.71 16.65
CA SER A 127 -0.26 10.50 16.51
C SER A 127 0.98 9.72 16.99
N GLU A 128 0.87 9.03 18.13
CA GLU A 128 1.96 8.16 18.61
C GLU A 128 2.20 6.99 17.65
N LEU A 129 1.13 6.44 17.06
CA LEU A 129 1.22 5.41 16.03
C LEU A 129 1.94 5.93 14.78
N GLU A 130 1.60 7.13 14.30
CA GLU A 130 2.28 7.77 13.18
C GLU A 130 3.80 7.86 13.43
N ALA A 131 4.16 8.40 14.60
CA ALA A 131 5.56 8.53 14.98
C ALA A 131 6.25 7.17 15.13
N PHE A 132 5.54 6.15 15.63
CA PHE A 132 6.05 4.78 15.72
C PHE A 132 6.25 4.13 14.35
N VAL A 133 5.30 4.27 13.42
CA VAL A 133 5.40 3.78 12.04
C VAL A 133 6.59 4.41 11.34
N GLU A 134 6.76 5.73 11.44
CA GLU A 134 7.88 6.43 10.84
C GLU A 134 9.23 5.97 11.41
N ARG A 135 9.38 5.95 12.73
CA ARG A 135 10.63 5.49 13.37
C ARG A 135 10.97 4.06 12.97
N SER A 136 9.97 3.18 12.94
CA SER A 136 10.12 1.78 12.58
C SER A 136 10.54 1.58 11.11
N ALA A 137 10.02 2.41 10.21
CA ALA A 137 10.41 2.41 8.80
C ALA A 137 11.86 2.90 8.63
N ARG A 138 12.25 3.98 9.33
CA ARG A 138 13.63 4.50 9.32
C ARG A 138 14.65 3.48 9.83
N GLN A 139 14.33 2.75 10.89
CA GLN A 139 15.16 1.64 11.41
C GLN A 139 15.37 0.50 10.40
N ARG A 140 14.52 0.43 9.36
CA ARG A 140 14.60 -0.56 8.28
C ARG A 140 15.18 0.01 6.99
N GLY A 141 15.77 1.20 7.05
CA GLY A 141 16.39 1.87 5.91
C GLY A 141 15.40 2.57 4.96
N ILE A 142 14.11 2.66 5.32
CA ILE A 142 13.14 3.43 4.54
C ILE A 142 13.23 4.89 5.01
N GLN A 143 13.99 5.69 4.28
CA GLN A 143 14.21 7.11 4.55
C GLN A 143 13.66 7.96 3.40
N ASN A 144 12.93 9.03 3.72
CA ASN A 144 12.47 10.03 2.75
C ASN A 144 11.69 9.48 1.53
N ALA A 145 11.11 8.29 1.65
CA ALA A 145 10.32 7.64 0.61
C ALA A 145 8.91 7.33 1.15
N PRO A 146 7.86 7.44 0.31
CA PRO A 146 6.54 6.94 0.67
C PRO A 146 6.57 5.40 0.79
N PHE A 147 5.75 4.84 1.67
CA PHE A 147 5.65 3.38 1.82
C PHE A 147 4.27 2.94 2.31
N ALA A 148 3.89 1.72 1.96
CA ALA A 148 2.73 1.04 2.53
C ALA A 148 3.09 0.39 3.87
N PHE A 149 2.13 0.31 4.79
CA PHE A 149 2.22 -0.45 6.04
C PHE A 149 0.90 -1.17 6.31
N ARG A 150 0.92 -2.22 7.13
CA ARG A 150 -0.31 -2.84 7.66
C ARG A 150 -0.31 -2.81 9.17
N LEU A 151 -1.50 -2.75 9.75
CA LEU A 151 -1.74 -3.05 11.16
C LEU A 151 -2.72 -4.21 11.25
N ALA A 152 -2.51 -5.11 12.19
CA ALA A 152 -3.46 -6.17 12.49
C ALA A 152 -3.57 -6.39 14.00
N GLY A 153 -4.79 -6.62 14.47
CA GLY A 153 -5.09 -6.89 15.87
C GLY A 153 -6.42 -6.28 16.27
N ALA A 154 -6.61 -6.02 17.56
CA ALA A 154 -7.86 -5.46 18.09
C ALA A 154 -7.61 -4.04 18.64
N PRO A 155 -7.70 -2.99 17.80
CA PRO A 155 -7.64 -1.61 18.28
C PRO A 155 -8.78 -1.35 19.27
N ALA A 156 -8.54 -0.52 20.28
CA ALA A 156 -9.55 -0.17 21.27
C ALA A 156 -10.73 0.56 20.62
N TYR A 157 -10.45 1.41 19.64
CA TYR A 157 -11.44 2.16 18.87
C TYR A 157 -10.96 2.41 17.44
N VAL A 158 -11.86 2.29 16.47
CA VAL A 158 -11.67 2.75 15.09
C VAL A 158 -12.91 3.51 14.68
N GLY A 159 -12.79 4.82 14.47
CA GLY A 159 -13.82 5.61 13.78
C GLY A 159 -13.56 5.58 12.29
N TRP A 160 -14.59 5.35 11.49
CA TRP A 160 -14.45 5.19 10.05
C TRP A 160 -15.61 5.80 9.27
N HIS A 161 -15.38 6.07 7.99
CA HIS A 161 -16.43 6.47 7.06
C HIS A 161 -16.35 5.78 5.70
N VAL A 162 -17.48 5.81 5.01
CA VAL A 162 -17.62 5.48 3.59
C VAL A 162 -18.26 6.66 2.88
N MET A 163 -17.60 7.21 1.85
CA MET A 163 -18.16 8.33 1.10
C MET A 163 -19.40 7.95 0.29
N GLN A 164 -20.41 8.82 0.33
CA GLN A 164 -21.62 8.72 -0.49
C GLN A 164 -21.96 10.09 -1.06
N TRP A 165 -21.14 10.57 -1.99
CA TRP A 165 -21.44 11.83 -2.65
C TRP A 165 -22.72 11.71 -3.51
N PRO A 166 -23.72 12.59 -3.33
CA PRO A 166 -24.89 12.60 -4.18
C PRO A 166 -24.49 13.00 -5.60
N THR A 167 -24.92 12.20 -6.57
CA THR A 167 -24.41 12.20 -7.95
C THR A 167 -24.68 13.47 -8.77
N ALA A 168 -25.36 14.48 -8.25
CA ALA A 168 -25.87 15.60 -9.06
C ALA A 168 -25.21 16.94 -8.74
N GLY A 169 -24.29 17.36 -9.63
CA GLY A 169 -23.99 18.76 -9.99
C GLY A 169 -23.50 19.73 -8.90
N GLY A 170 -23.44 19.29 -7.64
CA GLY A 170 -23.04 20.12 -6.52
C GLY A 170 -21.54 20.38 -6.50
N GLN A 171 -21.16 21.52 -5.93
CA GLN A 171 -19.78 21.79 -5.58
C GLN A 171 -19.41 20.97 -4.35
N HIS A 172 -18.40 20.10 -4.47
CA HIS A 172 -17.82 19.39 -3.33
C HIS A 172 -17.00 20.37 -2.47
N THR A 173 -17.36 20.47 -1.20
CA THR A 173 -16.75 21.34 -0.18
C THR A 173 -16.37 20.51 1.05
N HIS A 174 -15.63 21.09 1.99
CA HIS A 174 -15.29 20.39 3.23
C HIS A 174 -16.53 20.04 4.06
N ASP A 175 -17.47 20.99 4.19
CA ASP A 175 -18.69 20.80 4.99
C ASP A 175 -19.57 19.67 4.46
N ASN A 176 -19.74 19.61 3.13
CA ASN A 176 -20.58 18.58 2.54
C ASN A 176 -19.86 17.23 2.38
N HIS A 177 -18.53 17.22 2.25
CA HIS A 177 -17.73 16.00 2.39
C HIS A 177 -18.00 15.34 3.74
N HIS A 178 -18.01 16.13 4.81
CA HIS A 178 -18.38 15.62 6.13
C HIS A 178 -19.85 15.18 6.19
N ARG A 179 -20.78 15.94 5.62
CA ARG A 179 -22.21 15.61 5.64
C ARG A 179 -22.56 14.30 4.94
N TYR A 180 -21.89 14.00 3.82
CA TYR A 180 -22.20 12.85 2.97
C TYR A 180 -21.35 11.61 3.24
N ALA A 181 -20.52 11.64 4.28
CA ALA A 181 -19.78 10.49 4.76
C ALA A 181 -20.67 9.65 5.69
N TYR A 182 -20.98 8.41 5.28
CA TYR A 182 -21.63 7.44 6.15
C TYR A 182 -20.60 6.94 7.17
N ARG A 183 -20.88 7.10 8.46
CA ARG A 183 -19.92 6.83 9.53
C ARG A 183 -20.31 5.65 10.38
N GLY A 184 -19.30 5.00 10.93
CA GLY A 184 -19.46 4.01 11.98
C GLY A 184 -18.19 3.90 12.81
N HIS A 185 -18.19 2.94 13.72
CA HIS A 185 -17.02 2.65 14.52
C HIS A 185 -16.93 1.17 14.88
N TYR A 186 -15.73 0.75 15.25
CA TYR A 186 -15.44 -0.55 15.87
C TYR A 186 -14.82 -0.33 17.24
N THR A 187 -15.17 -1.17 18.22
CA THR A 187 -14.54 -1.18 19.54
C THR A 187 -14.01 -2.57 19.86
N GLN A 188 -12.71 -2.67 20.17
CA GLN A 188 -12.05 -3.92 20.59
C GLN A 188 -12.30 -5.13 19.66
N GLN A 189 -12.51 -4.86 18.36
CA GLN A 189 -12.78 -5.89 17.36
C GLN A 189 -11.52 -6.18 16.54
N PRO A 190 -11.25 -7.46 16.20
CA PRO A 190 -10.19 -7.81 15.26
C PRO A 190 -10.37 -7.13 13.90
N ALA A 191 -9.39 -6.31 13.54
CA ALA A 191 -9.36 -5.57 12.29
C ALA A 191 -7.97 -5.64 11.64
N GLU A 192 -7.98 -5.49 10.32
CA GLU A 192 -6.78 -5.27 9.53
C GLU A 192 -6.87 -3.88 8.90
N LEU A 193 -5.79 -3.12 8.99
CA LEU A 193 -5.68 -1.80 8.36
C LEU A 193 -4.57 -1.86 7.32
N LEU A 194 -4.83 -1.26 6.16
CA LEU A 194 -3.78 -0.87 5.22
C LEU A 194 -3.57 0.62 5.37
N GLY A 195 -2.31 1.05 5.44
CA GLY A 195 -1.96 2.45 5.42
C GLY A 195 -0.85 2.76 4.44
N PHE A 196 -0.79 4.03 4.03
CA PHE A 196 0.35 4.61 3.33
C PHE A 196 0.88 5.78 4.14
N PHE A 197 2.21 5.82 4.31
CA PHE A 197 2.90 6.91 4.97
C PHE A 197 3.70 7.72 3.95
N SER A 198 3.69 9.05 4.06
CA SER A 198 4.52 9.92 3.23
C SER A 198 4.64 11.33 3.80
N ARG A 199 5.86 11.86 3.91
CA ARG A 199 6.12 13.29 4.17
C ARG A 199 6.08 14.19 2.93
N GLN A 200 5.96 13.60 1.74
CA GLN A 200 6.02 14.31 0.46
C GLN A 200 4.65 14.49 -0.21
N HIS A 201 3.61 13.86 0.32
CA HIS A 201 2.31 13.71 -0.34
C HIS A 201 1.13 14.21 0.50
N GLN A 202 1.39 15.20 1.36
CA GLN A 202 0.36 15.90 2.13
C GLN A 202 -0.61 16.63 1.22
N ALA A 203 -1.91 16.44 1.47
CA ALA A 203 -3.00 16.88 0.60
C ALA A 203 -2.98 16.30 -0.84
N VAL A 204 -2.12 15.31 -1.10
CA VAL A 204 -2.13 14.51 -2.35
C VAL A 204 -2.91 13.22 -2.10
N PHE A 205 -2.37 12.34 -1.27
CA PHE A 205 -3.11 11.17 -0.78
C PHE A 205 -3.13 11.08 0.75
N THR A 206 -2.31 11.84 1.48
CA THR A 206 -2.47 11.95 2.93
C THR A 206 -3.29 13.18 3.27
N HIS A 207 -3.98 13.13 4.42
CA HIS A 207 -4.72 14.29 4.91
C HIS A 207 -3.78 15.45 5.20
N HIS A 208 -4.30 16.68 5.31
CA HIS A 208 -3.47 17.86 5.56
C HIS A 208 -2.96 17.97 7.01
N THR A 209 -3.39 17.07 7.90
CA THR A 209 -2.99 17.05 9.33
C THR A 209 -2.18 15.82 9.74
N THR A 210 -1.97 14.87 8.83
CA THR A 210 -1.28 13.60 9.11
C THR A 210 -0.50 13.14 7.88
N TRP A 211 0.58 12.40 8.13
CA TRP A 211 1.40 11.76 7.11
C TRP A 211 0.90 10.36 6.75
N MET A 212 -0.20 9.91 7.36
CA MET A 212 -0.83 8.62 7.08
C MET A 212 -2.17 8.78 6.36
N HIS A 213 -2.48 7.83 5.48
CA HIS A 213 -3.82 7.56 4.97
C HIS A 213 -4.10 6.09 5.18
N MET A 214 -5.18 5.75 5.90
CA MET A 214 -5.50 4.38 6.28
C MET A 214 -6.93 4.02 5.93
N HIS A 215 -7.10 2.78 5.47
CA HIS A 215 -8.39 2.14 5.28
C HIS A 215 -8.43 0.87 6.15
N VAL A 216 -9.61 0.53 6.66
CA VAL A 216 -9.85 -0.61 7.57
C VAL A 216 -10.75 -1.66 6.94
N ARG A 217 -10.53 -2.91 7.33
CA ARG A 217 -11.45 -4.05 7.15
C ARG A 217 -11.54 -4.86 8.44
N PRO A 218 -12.71 -5.44 8.77
CA PRO A 218 -12.76 -6.53 9.74
C PRO A 218 -11.94 -7.72 9.23
N THR A 219 -11.28 -8.42 10.13
CA THR A 219 -10.44 -9.58 9.78
C THR A 219 -11.25 -10.61 8.97
N GLY A 220 -10.70 -11.02 7.82
CA GLY A 220 -11.32 -12.04 6.97
C GLY A 220 -12.56 -11.61 6.18
N ARG A 221 -13.04 -10.35 6.32
CA ARG A 221 -14.21 -9.85 5.58
C ARG A 221 -13.83 -8.90 4.45
N PRO A 222 -14.51 -8.92 3.30
CA PRO A 222 -14.35 -7.91 2.27
C PRO A 222 -15.13 -6.66 2.73
N PHE A 223 -14.40 -5.66 3.22
CA PHE A 223 -14.91 -4.36 3.62
C PHE A 223 -13.81 -3.33 3.41
N ALA A 224 -14.17 -2.10 3.07
CA ALA A 224 -13.26 -0.98 2.96
C ALA A 224 -13.94 0.25 3.55
N ALA A 225 -13.29 0.89 4.52
CA ALA A 225 -13.70 2.21 4.97
C ALA A 225 -12.47 3.04 5.26
N HIS A 226 -12.57 4.35 5.04
CA HIS A 226 -11.56 5.29 5.47
C HIS A 226 -11.50 5.34 7.00
N VAL A 227 -10.30 5.40 7.57
CA VAL A 227 -10.10 5.53 9.02
C VAL A 227 -10.00 7.01 9.39
N ASP A 228 -10.99 7.51 10.14
CA ASP A 228 -11.02 8.88 10.63
C ASP A 228 -10.22 9.05 11.94
N SER A 229 -10.28 8.04 12.80
CA SER A 229 -9.66 8.09 14.13
C SER A 229 -9.34 6.71 14.69
N LEU A 230 -8.31 6.64 15.53
CA LEU A 230 -7.83 5.42 16.17
C LEU A 230 -7.56 5.63 17.66
N GLY A 231 -8.07 4.71 18.48
CA GLY A 231 -7.69 4.52 19.87
C GLY A 231 -7.00 3.16 20.04
N LEU A 232 -5.83 3.17 20.67
CA LEU A 232 -4.95 1.98 20.77
C LEU A 232 -4.66 1.56 22.21
N SER A 233 -5.20 2.26 23.21
CA SER A 233 -4.95 1.93 24.62
C SER A 233 -5.38 0.50 24.95
N GLY A 234 -4.45 -0.31 25.47
CA GLY A 234 -4.71 -1.72 25.78
C GLY A 234 -4.85 -2.63 24.55
N ALA A 235 -4.61 -2.12 23.35
CA ALA A 235 -4.68 -2.91 22.12
C ALA A 235 -3.44 -3.80 21.95
N SER A 236 -3.66 -5.03 21.52
CA SER A 236 -2.59 -5.90 21.01
C SER A 236 -2.55 -5.75 19.48
N LEU A 237 -1.52 -5.08 18.97
CA LEU A 237 -1.36 -4.76 17.56
C LEU A 237 0.01 -5.18 17.04
N MET A 238 0.01 -5.68 15.80
CA MET A 238 1.21 -5.95 15.03
C MET A 238 1.31 -4.93 13.89
N LEU A 239 2.45 -4.24 13.79
CA LEU A 239 2.82 -3.41 12.65
C LEU A 239 3.60 -4.26 11.65
N TYR A 240 3.20 -4.19 10.38
CA TYR A 240 3.87 -4.83 9.28
C TYR A 240 4.42 -3.77 8.35
N LEU A 241 5.73 -3.84 8.11
CA LEU A 241 6.42 -3.00 7.14
C LEU A 241 6.95 -3.87 5.99
N PRO A 242 7.14 -3.32 4.78
CA PRO A 242 7.77 -4.03 3.69
C PRO A 242 9.12 -4.60 4.14
N ALA A 243 9.36 -5.87 3.82
CA ALA A 243 10.67 -6.45 4.07
C ALA A 243 11.69 -5.80 3.13
N ALA A 244 12.82 -5.33 3.67
CA ALA A 244 13.95 -4.96 2.84
C ALA A 244 14.44 -6.21 2.08
N GLY A 245 14.53 -6.12 0.76
CA GLY A 245 15.05 -7.21 -0.06
C GLY A 245 14.84 -6.93 -1.55
N PRO A 246 15.60 -7.63 -2.41
CA PRO A 246 15.53 -7.43 -3.86
C PRO A 246 14.09 -7.56 -4.36
N ILE A 247 13.62 -6.55 -5.11
CA ILE A 247 12.38 -6.66 -5.87
C ILE A 247 12.63 -7.71 -6.95
N PRO A 248 11.87 -8.82 -7.01
CA PRO A 248 11.99 -9.76 -8.11
C PRO A 248 11.74 -9.02 -9.41
N LEU A 249 12.71 -9.04 -10.34
CA LEU A 249 12.50 -8.50 -11.67
C LEU A 249 11.31 -9.24 -12.30
N PRO A 250 10.43 -8.55 -13.05
CA PRO A 250 9.41 -9.25 -13.81
C PRO A 250 10.12 -10.22 -14.76
N ASN A 251 9.70 -11.49 -14.76
CA ASN A 251 10.08 -12.43 -15.80
C ASN A 251 9.83 -11.74 -17.15
N ARG A 252 10.88 -11.50 -17.93
CA ARG A 252 10.70 -11.08 -19.32
C ARG A 252 9.95 -12.20 -20.06
N PRO A 253 9.02 -11.86 -20.95
CA PRO A 253 8.30 -12.84 -21.76
C PRO A 253 9.27 -13.70 -22.57
#